data_AF-A0A7G8BFB5-F1
#
_entry.id   AF-A0A7G8BFB5-F1
#
_cell.length_a   1.000
_cell.length_b   1.000
_cell.length_c   1.000
_cell.angle_alpha   90.00
_cell.angle_beta   90.00
_cell.angle_gamma   90.00
#
_symmetry.space_group_name_H-M   'P 1'
#
loop_
_entity.id
_entity.type
_entity.pdbx_description
1 polymer ?
#
loop_
_entity_poly.entity_id
_entity_poly.type
_entity_poly.pdbx_seq_one_letter_code
_entity_poly.pdbx_strand_id
1 'polypeptide(L)'
;MTTPWITGNLTDEQKAVFYAQMSAVQKDEVVGVLLALFLGTFGAHHFYLRRNGLGIMYVLFCWTGIPTIASWIECFFMPARVRQFNAEQATMLAASLQYAMPGTGGVPGIVPSKSFVAPACASCGAPLAPGVKFCSRCGTAVTQ
;
A
#
# COMPACT_ATOMS: atom_id res chain seq x y z
N MET A 1 6.23 -5.29 -13.11
CA MET A 1 6.20 -6.71 -13.53
C MET A 1 7.07 -7.58 -12.60
N THR A 2 6.83 -7.58 -11.29
CA THR A 2 7.67 -8.30 -10.30
C THR A 2 7.01 -9.55 -9.72
N THR A 3 5.90 -10.02 -10.30
CA THR A 3 5.03 -11.08 -9.77
C THR A 3 5.34 -12.55 -10.14
N PRO A 4 6.26 -12.93 -11.06
CA PRO A 4 6.26 -14.31 -11.58
C PRO A 4 6.67 -15.38 -10.55
N TRP A 5 7.56 -15.07 -9.59
CA TRP A 5 7.96 -16.05 -8.57
C TRP A 5 6.92 -16.21 -7.46
N ILE A 6 6.21 -15.14 -7.13
CA ILE A 6 5.23 -15.09 -6.05
C ILE A 6 3.99 -15.92 -6.39
N THR A 7 3.53 -15.83 -7.64
CA THR A 7 2.29 -16.49 -8.08
C THR A 7 2.49 -17.91 -8.62
N GLY A 8 3.75 -18.36 -8.78
CA GLY A 8 4.08 -19.67 -9.35
C GLY A 8 3.56 -20.87 -8.55
N ASN A 9 3.39 -20.71 -7.23
CA ASN A 9 2.88 -21.75 -6.33
C ASN A 9 1.42 -21.53 -5.88
N LEU A 10 0.71 -20.55 -6.43
CA LEU A 10 -0.70 -20.29 -6.08
C LEU A 10 -1.65 -21.11 -6.97
N THR A 11 -2.79 -21.55 -6.42
CA THR A 11 -3.90 -22.11 -7.22
C THR A 11 -4.54 -21.03 -8.10
N ASP A 12 -5.27 -21.42 -9.14
CA ASP A 12 -5.87 -20.45 -10.06
C ASP A 12 -6.94 -19.57 -9.38
N GLU A 13 -7.65 -20.12 -8.40
CA GLU A 13 -8.55 -19.36 -7.53
C GLU A 13 -7.78 -18.34 -6.68
N GLN A 14 -6.67 -18.76 -6.05
CA GLN A 14 -5.82 -17.85 -5.27
C GLN A 14 -5.21 -16.74 -6.14
N LYS A 15 -4.83 -17.04 -7.39
CA LYS A 15 -4.33 -16.05 -8.35
C LYS A 15 -5.42 -15.01 -8.69
N ALA A 16 -6.65 -15.43 -8.92
CA ALA A 16 -7.76 -14.51 -9.20
C ALA A 16 -7.99 -13.52 -8.04
N VAL A 17 -7.98 -14.01 -6.79
CA VAL A 17 -8.09 -13.17 -5.60
C VAL A 17 -6.88 -12.23 -5.46
N PHE A 18 -5.67 -12.74 -5.69
CA PHE A 18 -4.45 -11.94 -5.67
C PHE A 18 -4.52 -10.75 -6.62
N TYR A 19 -4.93 -10.98 -7.88
CA TYR A 19 -5.02 -9.90 -8.87
C TYR A 19 -6.09 -8.88 -8.54
N ALA A 20 -7.26 -9.34 -8.08
CA ALA A 20 -8.33 -8.45 -7.65
C ALA A 20 -7.87 -7.55 -6.49
N GLN A 21 -7.21 -8.12 -5.48
CA GLN A 21 -6.73 -7.37 -4.33
C GLN A 21 -5.53 -6.46 -4.66
N MET A 22 -4.58 -6.93 -5.48
CA MET A 22 -3.41 -6.14 -5.88
C MET A 22 -3.82 -4.90 -6.69
N SER A 23 -4.83 -5.03 -7.56
CA SER A 23 -5.32 -3.90 -8.35
C SER A 23 -5.87 -2.75 -7.49
N ALA A 24 -6.38 -3.06 -6.29
CA ALA A 24 -6.92 -2.06 -5.37
C ALA A 24 -5.83 -1.36 -4.54
N VAL A 25 -4.68 -2.01 -4.34
CA VAL A 25 -3.62 -1.53 -3.42
C VAL A 25 -2.44 -0.90 -4.16
N GLN A 26 -2.16 -1.33 -5.39
CA GLN A 26 -1.04 -0.84 -6.17
C GLN A 26 -1.09 0.67 -6.39
N LYS A 27 0.09 1.28 -6.46
CA LYS A 27 0.29 2.71 -6.67
C LYS A 27 0.99 2.97 -8.00
N ASP A 28 0.59 4.03 -8.69
CA ASP A 28 1.17 4.44 -9.96
C ASP A 28 2.44 5.25 -9.77
N GLU A 29 3.49 4.87 -10.50
CA GLU A 29 4.78 5.55 -10.49
C GLU A 29 4.65 6.99 -10.97
N VAL A 30 3.85 7.19 -12.02
CA VAL A 30 3.62 8.50 -12.66
C VAL A 30 2.94 9.45 -11.68
N VAL A 31 1.91 8.99 -10.97
CA VAL A 31 1.23 9.82 -9.95
C VAL A 31 2.20 10.23 -8.86
N GLY A 32 3.06 9.31 -8.43
CA GLY A 32 4.13 9.62 -7.48
C GLY A 32 5.07 10.74 -7.96
N VAL A 33 5.54 10.67 -9.21
CA VAL A 33 6.42 11.69 -9.81
C VAL A 33 5.71 13.03 -9.96
N LEU A 34 4.46 13.04 -10.43
CA LEU A 34 3.67 14.27 -10.56
C LEU A 34 3.46 14.95 -9.21
N LEU A 35 3.17 14.18 -8.16
CA LEU A 35 3.07 14.69 -6.79
C LEU A 35 4.39 15.28 -6.30
N ALA A 36 5.52 14.66 -6.61
CA ALA A 36 6.84 15.15 -6.21
C ALA A 36 7.22 16.45 -6.97
N LEU A 37 6.82 16.59 -8.23
CA LEU A 37 7.16 17.75 -9.06
C LEU A 37 6.28 18.97 -8.74
N PHE A 38 4.95 18.78 -8.67
CA PHE A 38 4.02 19.89 -8.48
C PHE A 38 3.70 20.18 -7.01
N LEU A 39 3.75 19.16 -6.15
CA LEU A 39 3.32 19.24 -4.75
C LEU A 39 4.43 18.77 -3.78
N GLY A 40 5.68 18.79 -4.26
CA GLY A 40 6.86 18.36 -3.52
C GLY A 40 7.20 19.28 -2.34
N THR A 41 7.06 20.60 -2.48
CA THR A 41 7.31 21.56 -1.39
C THR A 41 6.48 21.26 -0.14
N PHE A 42 5.29 20.67 -0.30
CA PHE A 42 4.43 20.22 0.80
C PHE A 42 4.65 18.75 1.19
N GLY A 43 5.46 17.99 0.46
CA GLY A 43 5.76 16.58 0.74
C GLY A 43 4.64 15.60 0.38
N ALA A 44 3.75 15.95 -0.55
CA ALA A 44 2.59 15.12 -0.91
C ALA A 44 2.97 13.71 -1.40
N HIS A 45 4.12 13.60 -2.09
CA HIS A 45 4.66 12.32 -2.57
C HIS A 45 5.07 11.37 -1.44
N HIS A 46 5.44 11.86 -0.25
CA HIS A 46 5.69 11.00 0.91
C HIS A 46 4.40 10.44 1.50
N PHE A 47 3.33 11.22 1.52
CA PHE A 47 2.00 10.75 1.93
C PHE A 47 1.44 9.70 0.96
N TYR A 48 1.72 9.84 -0.34
CA TYR A 48 1.34 8.86 -1.36
C TYR A 48 1.84 7.44 -1.04
N LEU A 49 3.09 7.34 -0.57
CA LEU A 49 3.74 6.09 -0.17
C LEU A 49 3.57 5.76 1.32
N ARG A 50 2.63 6.43 2.00
CA ARG A 50 2.32 6.22 3.43
C ARG A 50 3.50 6.46 4.37
N ARG A 51 4.45 7.34 4.00
CA ARG A 51 5.62 7.76 4.80
C ARG A 51 5.32 9.07 5.51
N ASN A 52 4.35 9.03 6.41
CA ASN A 52 3.70 10.24 6.93
C ASN A 52 4.62 11.10 7.80
N GLY A 53 5.58 10.50 8.52
CA GLY A 53 6.56 11.27 9.30
C GLY A 53 7.40 12.21 8.42
N LEU A 54 7.84 11.74 7.25
CA LEU A 54 8.58 12.57 6.30
C LEU A 54 7.67 13.61 5.64
N GLY A 55 6.44 13.25 5.28
CA GLY A 55 5.47 14.21 4.77
C GLY A 55 5.20 15.36 5.75
N ILE A 56 5.01 15.05 7.04
CA ILE A 56 4.82 16.07 8.09
C ILE A 56 6.06 16.96 8.22
N MET A 57 7.27 16.37 8.20
CA MET A 57 8.52 17.13 8.23
C MET A 57 8.59 18.11 7.04
N TYR A 58 8.21 17.68 5.83
CA TYR A 58 8.16 18.55 4.65
C TYR A 58 7.16 19.70 4.82
N VAL A 59 5.97 19.46 5.37
CA VAL A 59 4.97 20.50 5.65
C VAL A 59 5.50 21.51 6.68
N LEU A 60 6.15 21.06 7.77
CA LEU A 60 6.68 21.94 8.80
C LEU A 60 7.84 22.82 8.29
N PHE A 61 8.64 22.30 7.36
CA PHE A 61 9.75 23.01 6.75
C PHE A 61 9.41 23.68 5.41
N CYS A 62 8.16 23.65 4.94
CA CYS A 62 7.80 24.13 3.59
C CYS A 62 8.14 25.61 3.38
N TRP A 63 8.04 26.43 4.44
CA TRP A 63 8.37 27.85 4.44
C TRP A 63 9.85 28.15 4.27
N THR A 64 10.74 27.18 4.50
CA THR A 64 12.19 27.34 4.34
C THR A 64 12.64 27.20 2.88
N GLY A 65 11.77 26.71 1.98
CA GLY A 65 12.11 26.41 0.59
C GLY A 65 13.04 25.20 0.40
N ILE A 66 13.68 24.70 1.46
CA ILE A 66 14.53 23.50 1.46
C ILE A 66 13.78 22.26 0.92
N PRO A 67 12.52 21.99 1.32
CA PRO A 67 11.76 20.85 0.79
C PRO A 67 11.56 20.88 -0.72
N THR A 68 11.55 22.07 -1.34
CA THR A 68 11.43 22.21 -2.80
C THR A 68 12.65 21.60 -3.50
N ILE A 69 13.86 21.95 -3.07
CA ILE A 69 15.10 21.43 -3.65
C ILE A 69 15.22 19.92 -3.38
N ALA A 70 14.91 19.48 -2.16
CA ALA A 70 14.91 18.06 -1.82
C ALA A 70 13.92 17.26 -2.68
N SER A 71 12.73 17.80 -2.94
CA SER A 71 11.70 17.15 -3.78
C SER A 71 12.14 16.99 -5.23
N TRP A 72 12.88 17.96 -5.78
CA TRP A 72 13.44 17.85 -7.13
C TRP A 72 14.43 16.69 -7.24
N ILE A 73 15.26 16.48 -6.22
CA ILE A 73 16.17 15.32 -6.17
C ILE A 73 15.35 14.02 -6.00
N GLU A 74 14.37 14.01 -5.11
CA GLU A 74 13.53 12.84 -4.85
C GLU A 74 12.65 12.44 -6.03
N CYS A 75 12.30 13.36 -6.95
CA CYS A 75 11.57 13.05 -8.19
C CYS A 75 12.22 11.91 -8.98
N PHE A 76 13.55 11.87 -9.05
CA PHE A 76 14.29 10.82 -9.77
C PHE A 76 14.21 9.45 -9.09
N PHE A 77 14.09 9.43 -7.75
CA PHE A 77 14.00 8.19 -6.97
C PHE A 77 12.56 7.74 -6.74
N MET A 78 11.58 8.58 -7.05
CA MET A 78 10.17 8.31 -6.80
C MET A 78 9.65 7.07 -7.55
N PRO A 79 9.96 6.83 -8.84
CA PRO A 79 9.55 5.60 -9.52
C PRO A 79 10.10 4.34 -8.84
N ALA A 80 11.38 4.36 -8.45
CA ALA A 80 12.00 3.24 -7.73
C ALA A 80 11.31 2.97 -6.39
N ARG A 81 10.95 4.03 -5.66
CA ARG A 81 10.26 3.92 -4.37
C ARG A 81 8.83 3.38 -4.51
N VAL A 82 8.10 3.79 -5.54
CA VAL A 82 6.77 3.25 -5.84
C VAL A 82 6.86 1.77 -6.22
N ARG A 83 7.86 1.37 -7.00
CA ARG A 83 8.11 -0.05 -7.32
C ARG A 83 8.41 -0.88 -6.07
N GLN A 84 9.24 -0.36 -5.16
CA GLN A 84 9.53 -1.01 -3.88
C GLN A 84 8.27 -1.18 -3.05
N PHE A 85 7.47 -0.13 -2.93
CA PHE A 85 6.21 -0.17 -2.19
C PHE A 85 5.22 -1.20 -2.77
N ASN A 86 5.06 -1.21 -4.10
CA ASN A 86 4.19 -2.19 -4.77
C ASN A 86 4.72 -3.63 -4.62
N ALA A 87 6.04 -3.83 -4.63
CA ALA A 87 6.65 -5.14 -4.42
C ALA A 87 6.40 -5.65 -2.99
N GLU A 88 6.54 -4.79 -1.98
CA GLU A 88 6.25 -5.14 -0.58
C GLU A 88 4.76 -5.48 -0.36
N GLN A 89 3.84 -4.74 -0.98
CA GLN A 89 2.41 -5.07 -0.90
C GLN A 89 2.10 -6.41 -1.58
N ALA A 90 2.73 -6.70 -2.72
CA ALA A 90 2.57 -7.97 -3.41
C ALA A 90 3.05 -9.17 -2.59
N THR A 91 4.18 -9.05 -1.86
CA THR A 91 4.67 -10.13 -1.00
C THR A 91 3.76 -10.37 0.19
N MET A 92 3.28 -9.31 0.85
CA MET A 92 2.33 -9.42 1.97
C MET A 92 1.02 -10.09 1.52
N LEU A 93 0.49 -9.69 0.36
CA LEU A 93 -0.75 -10.23 -0.18
C LEU A 93 -0.61 -11.70 -0.56
N ALA A 94 0.47 -12.08 -1.21
CA ALA A 94 0.66 -13.46 -1.61
C ALA A 94 0.96 -14.38 -0.44
N ALA A 95 1.72 -13.92 0.55
CA ALA A 95 1.85 -14.64 1.82
C ALA A 95 0.46 -14.89 2.41
N SER A 96 -0.44 -13.89 2.33
CA SER A 96 -1.81 -14.01 2.83
C SER A 96 -2.68 -15.07 2.17
N LEU A 97 -2.43 -15.33 0.91
CA LEU A 97 -3.18 -16.32 0.14
C LEU A 97 -2.56 -17.71 0.27
N GLN A 98 -1.25 -17.80 0.50
CA GLN A 98 -0.54 -19.07 0.69
C GLN A 98 -0.94 -19.79 1.98
N TYR A 99 -1.13 -19.07 3.09
CA TYR A 99 -1.56 -19.69 4.35
C TYR A 99 -3.07 -19.95 4.44
N ALA A 100 -3.84 -19.57 3.42
CA ALA A 100 -5.29 -19.72 3.45
C ALA A 100 -5.79 -21.18 3.40
N MET A 101 -4.92 -22.20 3.25
CA MET A 101 -5.33 -23.61 3.39
C MET A 101 -4.19 -24.55 3.82
N PRO A 102 -4.49 -25.49 4.75
CA PRO A 102 -4.29 -26.90 4.45
C PRO A 102 -5.55 -27.73 4.73
N GLY A 103 -6.01 -28.47 3.73
CA GLY A 103 -6.25 -29.90 3.92
C GLY A 103 -7.50 -30.43 4.66
N THR A 104 -8.58 -29.69 4.87
CA THR A 104 -9.86 -30.33 5.28
C THR A 104 -11.03 -29.92 4.41
N GLY A 105 -11.73 -30.94 3.88
CA GLY A 105 -12.78 -30.88 2.87
C GLY A 105 -13.62 -29.59 2.89
N GLY A 106 -13.37 -28.72 1.92
CA GLY A 106 -14.23 -27.59 1.62
C GLY A 106 -15.59 -28.09 1.15
N VAL A 107 -16.62 -27.80 1.94
CA VAL A 107 -18.02 -27.87 1.52
C VAL A 107 -18.19 -26.98 0.27
N PRO A 108 -18.76 -27.48 -0.84
CA PRO A 108 -19.08 -26.62 -1.98
C PRO A 108 -20.14 -25.61 -1.53
N GLY A 109 -19.74 -24.34 -1.40
CA GLY A 109 -20.68 -23.25 -1.10
C GLY A 109 -20.35 -22.38 0.12
N ILE A 110 -19.25 -22.61 0.84
CA ILE A 110 -18.76 -21.66 1.85
C ILE A 110 -17.37 -21.18 1.43
N VAL A 111 -17.36 -20.21 0.50
CA VAL A 111 -16.26 -19.24 0.47
C VAL A 111 -16.28 -18.53 1.83
N PRO A 112 -15.19 -18.51 2.61
CA PRO A 112 -15.09 -17.54 3.69
C PRO A 112 -15.07 -16.16 3.04
N SER A 113 -16.25 -15.54 2.96
CA SER A 113 -16.49 -14.19 2.47
C SER A 113 -15.87 -13.11 3.35
N LYS A 114 -15.10 -13.49 4.37
CA LYS A 114 -14.27 -12.58 5.15
C LYS A 114 -12.81 -12.86 4.84
N SER A 115 -12.36 -12.17 3.80
CA SER A 115 -11.00 -11.68 3.63
C SER A 115 -10.29 -11.56 4.99
N PHE A 116 -9.34 -12.44 5.29
CA PHE A 116 -8.43 -12.31 6.43
C PHE A 116 -7.36 -11.23 6.18
N VAL A 117 -7.72 -10.18 5.45
CA VAL A 117 -7.00 -8.92 5.47
C VAL A 117 -7.43 -8.24 6.76
N ALA A 118 -6.51 -8.11 7.73
CA ALA A 118 -6.72 -7.23 8.87
C ALA A 118 -7.27 -5.91 8.34
N PRO A 119 -8.40 -5.39 8.87
CA PRO A 119 -9.15 -4.31 8.25
C PRO A 119 -8.18 -3.18 7.91
N ALA A 120 -8.08 -2.83 6.63
CA ALA A 120 -7.19 -1.76 6.20
C ALA A 120 -7.94 -0.43 6.28
N CYS A 121 -7.25 0.64 6.63
CA CYS A 121 -7.87 1.95 6.67
C CYS A 121 -8.45 2.32 5.30
N ALA A 122 -9.72 2.69 5.21
CA ALA A 122 -10.33 3.06 3.93
C ALA A 122 -9.68 4.30 3.28
N SER A 123 -9.05 5.16 4.07
CA SER A 123 -8.46 6.41 3.61
C SER A 123 -7.03 6.25 3.12
N CYS A 124 -6.20 5.51 3.86
CA CYS A 124 -4.79 5.32 3.49
C CYS A 124 -4.39 3.87 3.24
N GLY A 125 -5.23 2.88 3.54
CA GLY A 125 -5.01 1.45 3.35
C GLY A 125 -3.96 0.81 4.25
N ALA A 126 -3.53 1.50 5.31
CA ALA A 126 -2.67 0.90 6.33
C ALA A 126 -3.43 -0.20 7.10
N PRO A 127 -2.79 -1.32 7.45
CA PRO A 127 -3.43 -2.35 8.26
C PRO A 127 -3.81 -1.78 9.63
N LEU A 128 -5.05 -2.02 10.06
CA LEU A 128 -5.55 -1.60 11.37
C LEU A 128 -5.36 -2.74 12.36
N ALA A 129 -4.86 -2.39 13.54
CA ALA A 129 -4.93 -3.28 14.68
C ALA A 129 -6.41 -3.46 15.12
N PRO A 130 -6.77 -4.60 15.74
CA PRO A 130 -8.13 -4.81 16.23
C PRO A 130 -8.52 -3.72 17.25
N GLY A 131 -9.70 -3.11 17.10
CA GLY A 131 -10.25 -2.17 18.08
C GLY A 131 -9.71 -0.73 18.04
N VAL A 132 -8.91 -0.37 17.03
CA VAL A 132 -8.46 1.03 16.89
C VAL A 132 -9.58 1.92 16.32
N LYS A 133 -9.87 3.04 17.00
CA LYS A 133 -10.87 4.02 16.53
C LYS A 133 -10.36 4.95 15.44
N PHE A 134 -9.03 5.04 15.29
CA PHE A 134 -8.36 5.89 14.32
C PHE A 134 -7.19 5.13 13.69
N CYS A 135 -6.93 5.40 12.41
CA CYS A 135 -5.76 4.85 11.75
C CYS A 135 -4.49 5.53 12.28
N SER A 136 -3.56 4.75 12.84
CA SER A 136 -2.26 5.24 13.32
C SER A 136 -1.36 5.81 12.22
N ARG A 137 -1.73 5.62 10.95
CA ARG A 137 -1.04 6.19 9.80
C ARG A 137 -1.67 7.51 9.38
N CYS A 138 -2.89 7.52 8.87
CA CYS A 138 -3.51 8.72 8.30
C CYS A 138 -4.45 9.48 9.23
N GLY A 139 -4.66 9.04 10.47
CA GLY A 139 -5.53 9.71 11.44
C GLY A 139 -7.02 9.63 11.14
N THR A 140 -7.43 9.04 10.01
CA THR A 140 -8.84 8.89 9.66
C THR A 140 -9.54 7.99 10.69
N ALA A 141 -10.70 8.45 11.16
CA ALA A 141 -11.58 7.66 11.99
C ALA A 141 -11.99 6.40 11.23
N VAL A 142 -11.93 5.26 11.91
CA VAL A 142 -12.29 3.97 11.33
C VAL A 142 -13.38 3.36 12.18
N THR A 143 -14.54 3.19 11.57
CA THR A 143 -15.62 2.37 12.10
C THR A 143 -15.28 0.93 11.75
N GLN A 144 -14.73 0.19 12.71
CA GLN A 144 -14.59 -1.27 12.58
C GLN A 144 -15.95 -1.96 12.70
#